data_AF-A0A6J8BTB2-F1
#
_entry.id   AF-A0A6J8BTB2-F1
#
_cell.length_a   1.000
_cell.length_b   1.000
_cell.length_c   1.000
_cell.angle_alpha   90.00
_cell.angle_beta   90.00
_cell.angle_gamma   90.00
#
_symmetry.space_group_name_H-M   'P 1'
#
loop_
_entity.id
_entity.type
_entity.pdbx_description
1 polymer ?
#
loop_
_entity_poly.entity_id
_entity_poly.type
_entity_poly.pdbx_seq_one_letter_code
_entity_poly.pdbx_strand_id
1 'polypeptide(L)'
;MITVEHRRSIRPSSSIYGSDVYHIFLPNKPLYITKVDSNTVAVSCTGKTILIINISTGSVTSSIKTSGRYYGIVYDENNLYVVTDKGINVMDLTGKFERTIPVPSVNIRDISVYRDKLVCIDNITIYCCSLYGTLKCQYKNDKFQNLRGVTTDCEGNVYVTDEWTNTVVMVTDLCNHYRDILTYLDGLDKPCGIHFDKKENVLLVSNAYLGKAFLFDVQREP
;
A
#
# COMPACT_ATOMS: atom_id res chain seq x y z
N MET A 1 -0.39 -11.04 12.44
CA MET A 1 0.47 -10.36 11.43
C MET A 1 0.75 -11.36 10.33
N ILE A 2 0.40 -11.07 9.08
CA ILE A 2 0.64 -11.98 7.95
C ILE A 2 1.89 -11.49 7.23
N THR A 3 2.91 -12.34 7.16
CA THR A 3 4.14 -12.06 6.40
C THR A 3 4.18 -12.98 5.20
N VAL A 4 4.22 -12.40 3.99
CA VAL A 4 4.25 -13.15 2.73
C VAL A 4 5.67 -13.13 2.18
N GLU A 5 6.34 -14.29 2.13
CA GLU A 5 7.73 -14.41 1.70
C GLU A 5 7.91 -15.43 0.57
N HIS A 6 9.03 -15.32 -0.15
CA HIS A 6 9.45 -16.29 -1.17
C HIS A 6 10.78 -16.94 -0.74
N ARG A 7 10.75 -18.16 -0.16
CA ARG A 7 11.91 -19.09 -0.05
C ARG A 7 11.55 -20.52 0.41
N ARG A 8 12.42 -21.49 0.08
CA ARG A 8 12.20 -22.96 -0.02
C ARG A 8 12.20 -23.82 1.26
N SER A 9 11.95 -23.31 2.47
CA SER A 9 11.88 -24.20 3.65
C SER A 9 10.98 -23.71 4.76
N ILE A 10 10.22 -24.65 5.32
CA ILE A 10 9.27 -24.47 6.42
C ILE A 10 10.05 -24.38 7.75
N ARG A 11 9.84 -23.32 8.53
CA ARG A 11 9.91 -23.38 9.99
C ARG A 11 8.77 -22.56 10.58
N PRO A 12 8.00 -23.10 11.53
CA PRO A 12 7.22 -22.28 12.43
C PRO A 12 8.18 -21.34 13.16
N SER A 13 7.89 -20.04 13.17
CA SER A 13 8.59 -19.11 14.07
C SER A 13 7.58 -18.50 15.02
N SER A 14 7.85 -18.61 16.32
CA SER A 14 7.09 -17.95 17.35
C SER A 14 7.26 -16.44 17.19
N SER A 15 6.17 -15.71 17.00
CA SER A 15 6.24 -14.26 17.10
C SER A 15 6.55 -13.87 18.55
N ILE A 16 7.34 -12.80 18.73
CA ILE A 16 7.56 -12.15 20.03
C ILE A 16 6.27 -11.59 20.66
N TYR A 17 5.13 -11.68 19.98
CA TYR A 17 3.81 -11.21 20.43
C TYR A 17 2.79 -12.35 20.65
N GLY A 18 3.21 -13.62 20.63
CA GLY A 18 2.34 -14.76 21.02
C GLY A 18 1.22 -15.13 20.04
N SER A 19 1.13 -14.48 18.87
CA SER A 19 0.16 -14.84 17.82
C SER A 19 0.79 -15.75 16.75
N ASP A 20 0.01 -16.69 16.23
CA ASP A 20 0.37 -17.53 15.09
C ASP A 20 0.72 -16.69 13.85
N VAL A 21 1.88 -16.99 13.25
CA VAL A 21 2.34 -16.40 11.99
C VAL A 21 2.15 -17.42 10.89
N TYR A 22 1.26 -17.12 9.95
CA TYR A 22 1.02 -17.97 8.78
C TYR A 22 1.93 -17.52 7.63
N HIS A 23 2.73 -18.46 7.12
CA HIS A 23 3.56 -18.26 5.95
C HIS A 23 2.84 -18.80 4.72
N ILE A 24 2.54 -17.93 3.76
CA ILE A 24 1.92 -18.31 2.48
C ILE A 24 2.98 -18.23 1.39
N PHE A 25 3.29 -19.37 0.77
CA PHE A 25 4.27 -19.45 -0.31
C PHE A 25 3.62 -19.06 -1.63
N LEU A 26 4.15 -18.01 -2.26
CA LEU A 26 3.67 -17.54 -3.56
C LEU A 26 4.57 -18.02 -4.71
N PRO A 27 3.99 -18.31 -5.89
CA PRO A 27 4.75 -18.74 -7.06
C PRO A 27 5.68 -17.66 -7.63
N ASN A 28 5.39 -16.39 -7.31
CA ASN A 28 6.13 -15.22 -7.76
C ASN A 28 6.42 -14.31 -6.57
N LYS A 29 7.43 -13.44 -6.70
CA LYS A 29 7.78 -12.47 -5.64
C LYS A 29 6.60 -11.50 -5.43
N PRO A 30 6.06 -11.37 -4.20
CA PRO A 30 5.05 -10.37 -3.90
C PRO A 30 5.61 -8.95 -4.02
N LEU A 31 4.79 -8.01 -4.44
CA LEU A 31 5.11 -6.59 -4.58
C LEU A 31 4.27 -5.74 -3.63
N TYR A 32 2.94 -5.76 -3.79
CA TYR A 32 1.99 -5.04 -2.94
C TYR A 32 0.84 -5.96 -2.52
N ILE A 33 0.18 -5.61 -1.43
CA ILE A 33 -0.94 -6.36 -0.85
C ILE A 33 -2.05 -5.39 -0.47
N THR A 34 -3.29 -5.80 -0.69
CA THR A 34 -4.45 -5.08 -0.18
C THR A 34 -5.46 -6.06 0.42
N LYS A 35 -6.17 -5.61 1.45
CA LYS A 35 -7.20 -6.40 2.11
C LYS A 35 -8.48 -6.31 1.28
N VAL A 36 -9.08 -7.46 1.00
CA VAL A 36 -10.39 -7.54 0.34
C VAL A 36 -11.48 -7.61 1.39
N ASP A 37 -11.33 -8.50 2.37
CA ASP A 37 -12.24 -8.68 3.49
C ASP A 37 -11.50 -9.30 4.70
N SER A 38 -12.23 -9.80 5.71
CA SER A 38 -11.64 -10.40 6.92
C SER A 38 -10.82 -11.68 6.66
N ASN A 39 -11.07 -12.38 5.56
CA ASN A 39 -10.46 -13.66 5.22
C ASN A 39 -9.82 -13.68 3.81
N THR A 40 -9.77 -12.55 3.11
CA THR A 40 -9.27 -12.47 1.73
C THR A 40 -8.31 -11.29 1.56
N VAL A 41 -7.20 -11.54 0.86
CA VAL A 41 -6.28 -10.50 0.39
C VAL A 41 -6.04 -10.64 -1.11
N ALA A 42 -5.74 -9.51 -1.76
CA ALA A 42 -5.19 -9.49 -3.11
C ALA A 42 -3.70 -9.10 -3.04
N VAL A 43 -2.86 -9.83 -3.76
CA VAL A 43 -1.41 -9.60 -3.78
C VAL A 43 -0.95 -9.44 -5.21
N SER A 44 -0.34 -8.31 -5.54
CA SER A 44 0.36 -8.13 -6.81
C SER A 44 1.73 -8.79 -6.75
N CYS A 45 2.10 -9.49 -7.81
CA CYS A 45 3.32 -10.28 -7.86
C CYS A 45 4.14 -9.95 -9.11
N THR A 46 5.45 -10.25 -9.06
CA THR A 46 6.28 -10.32 -10.27
C THR A 46 5.67 -11.31 -11.27
N GLY A 47 5.97 -11.16 -12.56
CA GLY A 47 5.35 -12.00 -13.59
C GLY A 47 3.94 -11.57 -13.98
N LYS A 48 3.52 -10.35 -13.61
CA LYS A 48 2.27 -9.71 -14.08
C LYS A 48 1.01 -10.46 -13.65
N THR A 49 1.00 -10.89 -12.40
CA THR A 49 -0.14 -11.61 -11.80
C THR A 49 -0.60 -10.93 -10.53
N ILE A 50 -1.90 -10.93 -10.30
CA ILE A 50 -2.50 -10.61 -9.00
C ILE A 50 -3.13 -11.90 -8.49
N LEU A 51 -2.79 -12.28 -7.27
CA LEU A 51 -3.30 -13.48 -6.61
C LEU A 51 -4.35 -13.08 -5.58
N ILE A 52 -5.51 -13.71 -5.64
CA ILE A 52 -6.52 -13.62 -4.58
C ILE A 52 -6.30 -14.80 -3.66
N ILE A 53 -6.14 -14.54 -2.37
CA ILE A 53 -5.67 -15.51 -1.40
C ILE A 53 -6.64 -15.54 -0.23
N ASN A 54 -7.09 -16.75 0.12
CA ASN A 54 -7.80 -16.98 1.36
C ASN A 54 -6.79 -17.06 2.51
N ILE A 55 -6.98 -16.22 3.53
CA ILE A 55 -6.08 -16.09 4.67
C ILE A 55 -6.11 -17.36 5.51
N SER A 56 -7.30 -17.85 5.87
CA SER A 56 -7.47 -19.00 6.77
C SER A 56 -6.87 -20.30 6.24
N THR A 57 -6.90 -20.51 4.92
CA THR A 57 -6.36 -21.72 4.29
C THR A 57 -5.00 -21.50 3.66
N GLY A 58 -4.53 -20.26 3.57
CA GLY A 58 -3.32 -19.88 2.83
C GLY A 58 -3.38 -20.17 1.32
N SER A 59 -4.56 -20.49 0.79
CA SER A 59 -4.70 -20.99 -0.59
C SER A 59 -5.00 -19.85 -1.57
N VAL A 60 -4.39 -19.91 -2.74
CA VAL A 60 -4.73 -19.04 -3.88
C VAL A 60 -6.08 -19.47 -4.44
N THR A 61 -7.08 -18.60 -4.36
CA THR A 61 -8.45 -18.86 -4.84
C THR A 61 -8.67 -18.38 -6.27
N SER A 62 -7.92 -17.35 -6.70
CA SER A 62 -7.97 -16.82 -8.07
C SER A 62 -6.61 -16.24 -8.47
N SER A 63 -6.36 -16.20 -9.77
CA SER A 63 -5.17 -15.58 -10.37
C SER A 63 -5.59 -14.73 -11.56
N ILE A 64 -5.36 -13.42 -11.44
CA ILE A 64 -5.65 -12.46 -12.50
C ILE A 64 -4.36 -12.20 -13.26
N LYS A 65 -4.38 -12.50 -14.56
CA LYS A 65 -3.29 -12.13 -15.47
C LYS A 65 -3.45 -10.68 -15.91
N THR A 66 -2.35 -9.97 -15.94
CA THR A 66 -2.35 -8.54 -16.20
C THR A 66 -1.27 -8.20 -17.27
N SER A 67 -1.47 -7.14 -18.06
CA SER A 67 -0.51 -6.66 -19.09
C SER A 67 0.27 -5.41 -18.66
N GLY A 68 1.60 -5.47 -18.54
CA GLY A 68 2.43 -4.29 -18.24
C GLY A 68 3.27 -4.44 -16.97
N ARG A 69 3.77 -3.32 -16.42
CA ARG A 69 4.36 -3.27 -15.08
C ARG A 69 3.27 -2.93 -14.07
N TYR A 70 3.39 -3.48 -12.87
CA TYR A 70 2.39 -3.38 -11.81
C TYR A 70 3.05 -2.89 -10.55
N TYR A 71 2.45 -1.87 -9.95
CA TYR A 71 2.91 -1.31 -8.69
C TYR A 71 1.80 -1.46 -7.63
N GLY A 72 1.49 -0.40 -6.89
CA GLY A 72 0.48 -0.40 -5.83
C GLY A 72 -0.87 -0.94 -6.29
N ILE A 73 -1.56 -1.59 -5.35
CA ILE A 73 -2.93 -2.07 -5.52
C ILE A 73 -3.74 -1.66 -4.30
N VAL A 74 -5.01 -1.32 -4.52
CA VAL A 74 -5.97 -1.11 -3.44
C VAL A 74 -7.31 -1.66 -3.85
N TYR A 75 -7.99 -2.31 -2.92
CA TYR A 75 -9.35 -2.78 -3.10
C TYR A 75 -10.30 -1.89 -2.31
N ASP A 76 -11.34 -1.38 -2.97
CA ASP A 76 -12.35 -0.51 -2.36
C ASP A 76 -13.68 -0.66 -3.10
N GLU A 77 -14.80 -0.71 -2.37
CA GLU A 77 -16.17 -0.80 -2.91
C GLU A 77 -16.36 -1.77 -4.09
N ASN A 78 -15.86 -3.01 -3.94
CA ASN A 78 -15.90 -4.08 -4.96
C ASN A 78 -14.95 -3.92 -6.16
N ASN A 79 -14.16 -2.86 -6.19
CA ASN A 79 -13.22 -2.57 -7.25
C ASN A 79 -11.78 -2.76 -6.78
N LEU A 80 -11.00 -3.44 -7.60
CA LEU A 80 -9.56 -3.49 -7.49
C LEU A 80 -8.97 -2.40 -8.39
N TYR A 81 -8.29 -1.45 -7.75
CA TYR A 81 -7.51 -0.40 -8.41
C TYR A 81 -6.07 -0.87 -8.50
N VAL A 82 -5.51 -0.82 -9.70
CA VAL A 82 -4.20 -1.38 -9.98
C VAL A 82 -3.36 -0.38 -10.74
N VAL A 83 -2.25 0.06 -10.15
CA VAL A 83 -1.29 0.94 -10.82
C VAL A 83 -0.59 0.18 -11.94
N THR A 84 -0.61 0.76 -13.14
CA THR A 84 0.07 0.26 -14.33
C THR A 84 0.91 1.35 -15.00
N ASP A 85 1.67 0.98 -16.03
CA ASP A 85 2.39 1.90 -16.90
C ASP A 85 1.49 2.82 -17.75
N LYS A 86 0.18 2.54 -17.83
CA LYS A 86 -0.80 3.31 -18.59
C LYS A 86 -1.78 4.10 -17.72
N GLY A 87 -1.60 4.05 -16.40
CA GLY A 87 -2.52 4.63 -15.41
C GLY A 87 -3.07 3.59 -14.47
N ILE A 88 -4.23 3.86 -13.86
CA ILE A 88 -4.79 2.98 -12.83
C ILE A 88 -5.94 2.19 -13.42
N ASN A 89 -5.76 0.89 -13.58
CA ASN A 89 -6.84 0.02 -14.05
C ASN A 89 -7.81 -0.27 -12.92
N VAL A 90 -9.10 -0.17 -13.23
CA VAL A 90 -10.20 -0.58 -12.36
C VAL A 90 -10.75 -1.89 -12.90
N MET A 91 -10.82 -2.89 -12.04
CA MET A 91 -11.31 -4.24 -12.38
C MET A 91 -11.94 -4.90 -11.17
N ASP A 92 -12.73 -5.96 -11.38
CA ASP A 92 -13.21 -6.79 -10.28
C ASP A 92 -12.17 -7.88 -9.88
N LEU A 93 -12.49 -8.65 -8.84
CA LEU A 93 -11.65 -9.76 -8.34
C LEU A 93 -11.58 -10.98 -9.27
N THR A 94 -12.38 -11.01 -10.34
CA THR A 94 -12.26 -12.00 -11.42
C THR A 94 -11.28 -11.55 -12.51
N GLY A 95 -10.85 -10.28 -12.46
CA GLY A 95 -10.01 -9.65 -13.48
C GLY A 95 -10.81 -9.02 -14.62
N LYS A 96 -12.13 -8.88 -14.48
CA LYS A 96 -12.95 -8.19 -15.49
C LYS A 96 -12.60 -6.71 -15.45
N PHE A 97 -11.93 -6.25 -16.51
CA PHE A 97 -11.58 -4.85 -16.69
C PHE A 97 -12.83 -3.98 -16.85
N GLU A 98 -12.85 -2.84 -16.17
CA GLU A 98 -13.89 -1.83 -16.30
C GLU A 98 -13.38 -0.61 -17.06
N ARG A 99 -12.32 0.04 -16.57
CA ARG A 99 -11.75 1.27 -17.15
C ARG A 99 -10.31 1.52 -16.70
N THR A 100 -9.63 2.46 -17.36
CA THR A 100 -8.36 3.02 -16.91
C THR A 100 -8.57 4.47 -16.46
N ILE A 101 -8.19 4.78 -15.23
CA ILE A 101 -8.15 6.14 -14.69
C ILE A 101 -6.84 6.79 -15.16
N PRO A 102 -6.89 7.92 -15.88
CA PRO A 102 -5.69 8.66 -16.23
C PRO A 102 -5.05 9.25 -14.96
N VAL A 103 -3.73 9.24 -14.90
CA VAL A 103 -2.96 9.76 -13.77
C VAL A 103 -2.03 10.87 -14.21
N PRO A 104 -1.67 11.82 -13.32
CA PRO A 104 -0.84 12.97 -13.68
C PRO A 104 0.63 12.63 -13.95
N SER A 105 1.10 11.44 -13.55
CA SER A 105 2.50 11.02 -13.65
C SER A 105 2.59 9.60 -14.23
N VAL A 106 3.59 9.35 -15.07
CA VAL A 106 3.84 8.02 -15.67
C VAL A 106 4.54 7.05 -14.72
N ASN A 107 4.99 7.52 -13.55
CA ASN A 107 5.75 6.76 -12.56
C ASN A 107 5.02 6.65 -11.22
N ILE A 108 3.70 6.49 -11.25
CA ILE A 108 2.95 6.21 -10.02
C ILE A 108 3.46 4.91 -9.40
N ARG A 109 3.71 4.95 -8.09
CA ARG A 109 4.23 3.83 -7.31
C ARG A 109 3.16 3.17 -6.47
N ASP A 110 2.40 3.96 -5.73
CA ASP A 110 1.41 3.43 -4.81
C ASP A 110 0.15 4.29 -4.78
N ILE A 111 -0.93 3.69 -4.32
CA ILE A 111 -2.27 4.28 -4.33
C ILE A 111 -3.05 3.98 -3.06
N SER A 112 -3.93 4.90 -2.71
CA SER A 112 -4.95 4.74 -1.68
C SER A 112 -6.26 5.33 -2.17
N VAL A 113 -7.38 4.82 -1.66
CA VAL A 113 -8.71 5.35 -1.94
C VAL A 113 -9.32 5.86 -0.64
N TYR A 114 -9.89 7.06 -0.70
CA TYR A 114 -10.63 7.67 0.38
C TYR A 114 -11.92 8.26 -0.16
N ARG A 115 -13.05 7.60 0.12
CA ARG A 115 -14.37 7.97 -0.41
C ARG A 115 -14.31 8.06 -1.95
N ASP A 116 -14.68 9.21 -2.52
CA ASP A 116 -14.69 9.49 -3.95
C ASP A 116 -13.32 9.96 -4.51
N LYS A 117 -12.24 9.83 -3.72
CA LYS A 117 -10.91 10.32 -4.05
C LYS A 117 -9.91 9.19 -4.16
N LEU A 118 -9.06 9.33 -5.16
CA LEU A 118 -7.86 8.53 -5.34
C LEU A 118 -6.66 9.37 -4.92
N VAL A 119 -5.86 8.83 -4.02
CA VAL A 119 -4.56 9.38 -3.67
C VAL A 119 -3.50 8.50 -4.31
N CYS A 120 -2.59 9.10 -5.08
CA CYS A 120 -1.49 8.38 -5.68
C CYS A 120 -0.18 9.13 -5.50
N ILE A 121 0.92 8.39 -5.46
CA ILE A 121 2.25 8.96 -5.28
C ILE A 121 3.17 8.57 -6.44
N ASP A 122 4.03 9.51 -6.85
CA ASP A 122 5.24 9.18 -7.60
C ASP A 122 6.48 9.31 -6.70
N ASN A 123 7.67 9.47 -7.27
CA ASN A 123 8.90 9.56 -6.49
C ASN A 123 8.93 10.74 -5.49
N ILE A 124 8.28 11.86 -5.80
CA ILE A 124 8.42 13.12 -5.07
C ILE A 124 7.12 13.94 -4.96
N THR A 125 6.01 13.42 -5.46
CA THR A 125 4.74 14.14 -5.50
C THR A 125 3.61 13.25 -4.99
N ILE A 126 2.73 13.85 -4.20
CA ILE A 126 1.45 13.26 -3.79
C ILE A 126 0.37 13.92 -4.65
N TYR A 127 -0.45 13.12 -5.31
CA TYR A 127 -1.58 13.58 -6.10
C TYR A 127 -2.87 13.14 -5.45
N CYS A 128 -3.86 14.03 -5.44
CA CYS A 128 -5.24 13.67 -5.13
C CYS A 128 -6.10 13.94 -6.36
N CYS A 129 -6.78 12.89 -6.82
CA CYS A 129 -7.66 12.91 -7.98
C CYS A 129 -9.05 12.40 -7.58
N SER A 130 -10.05 12.69 -8.41
CA SER A 130 -11.31 11.91 -8.37
C SER A 130 -11.08 10.48 -8.87
N LEU A 131 -12.03 9.57 -8.61
CA LEU A 131 -12.06 8.21 -9.17
C LEU A 131 -12.19 8.14 -10.72
N TYR A 132 -12.24 9.29 -11.40
CA TYR A 132 -12.24 9.43 -12.86
C TYR A 132 -10.98 10.15 -13.39
N GLY A 133 -10.02 10.48 -12.52
CA GLY A 133 -8.72 11.01 -12.92
C GLY A 133 -8.64 12.54 -13.01
N THR A 134 -9.72 13.26 -12.69
CA THR A 134 -9.64 14.72 -12.53
C THR A 134 -8.77 15.06 -11.32
N LEU A 135 -7.62 15.69 -11.56
CA LEU A 135 -6.72 16.20 -10.53
C LEU A 135 -7.45 17.24 -9.67
N LYS A 136 -7.43 17.05 -8.35
CA LYS A 136 -7.98 17.98 -7.37
C LYS A 136 -6.89 18.85 -6.76
N CYS A 137 -5.78 18.22 -6.38
CA CYS A 137 -4.62 18.90 -5.85
C CYS A 137 -3.38 18.00 -5.95
N GLN A 138 -2.22 18.61 -5.77
CA GLN A 138 -0.95 17.91 -5.64
C GLN A 138 -0.12 18.57 -4.55
N TYR A 139 0.67 17.77 -3.84
CA TYR A 139 1.62 18.23 -2.84
C TYR A 139 3.03 17.81 -3.23
N LYS A 140 3.95 18.76 -3.19
CA LYS A 140 5.38 18.55 -3.37
C LYS A 140 6.11 19.27 -2.25
N ASN A 141 7.14 18.62 -1.72
CA ASN A 141 8.03 19.19 -0.73
C ASN A 141 9.48 18.96 -1.20
N ASP A 142 10.33 19.96 -1.06
CA ASP A 142 11.73 19.87 -1.51
C ASP A 142 12.54 18.83 -0.71
N LYS A 143 12.03 18.40 0.45
CA LYS A 143 12.61 17.31 1.23
C LYS A 143 12.28 15.92 0.69
N PHE A 144 11.26 15.78 -0.17
CA PHE A 144 10.90 14.48 -0.72
C PHE A 144 12.01 13.98 -1.64
N GLN A 145 12.48 12.78 -1.36
CA GLN A 145 13.56 12.15 -2.09
C GLN A 145 13.10 10.88 -2.79
N ASN A 146 12.29 10.05 -2.12
CA ASN A 146 11.84 8.80 -2.71
C ASN A 146 10.60 8.21 -2.01
N LEU A 147 9.42 8.74 -2.32
CA LEU A 147 8.15 8.24 -1.78
C LEU A 147 7.88 6.80 -2.24
N ARG A 148 7.36 5.94 -1.35
CA ARG A 148 7.17 4.50 -1.63
C ARG A 148 5.78 3.96 -1.38
N GLY A 149 5.20 4.28 -0.23
CA GLY A 149 3.89 3.79 0.17
C GLY A 149 2.97 4.93 0.54
N VAL A 150 1.67 4.79 0.28
CA VAL A 150 0.64 5.77 0.66
C VAL A 150 -0.59 5.10 1.26
N THR A 151 -1.15 5.72 2.30
CA THR A 151 -2.43 5.30 2.88
C THR A 151 -3.24 6.50 3.37
N THR A 152 -4.50 6.28 3.70
CA THR A 152 -5.41 7.31 4.20
C THR A 152 -6.15 6.83 5.43
N ASP A 153 -6.44 7.76 6.35
CA ASP A 153 -7.27 7.48 7.53
C ASP A 153 -8.78 7.69 7.26
N CYS A 154 -9.58 7.73 8.33
CA CYS A 154 -11.03 7.96 8.27
C CYS A 154 -11.41 9.42 8.00
N GLU A 155 -10.49 10.36 8.23
CA GLU A 155 -10.72 11.80 8.07
C GLU A 155 -10.26 12.29 6.69
N GLY A 156 -9.40 11.51 6.03
CA GLY A 156 -8.82 11.82 4.72
C GLY A 156 -7.41 12.38 4.82
N ASN A 157 -6.75 12.27 5.97
CA ASN A 157 -5.33 12.56 6.09
C ASN A 157 -4.55 11.50 5.31
N VAL A 158 -3.51 11.96 4.61
CA VAL A 158 -2.68 11.13 3.74
C VAL A 158 -1.36 10.88 4.42
N TYR A 159 -1.01 9.61 4.62
CA TYR A 159 0.27 9.21 5.19
C TYR A 159 1.15 8.61 4.11
N VAL A 160 2.40 9.06 4.02
CA VAL A 160 3.34 8.65 2.98
C VAL A 160 4.69 8.30 3.58
N THR A 161 5.28 7.18 3.15
CA THR A 161 6.65 6.82 3.49
C THR A 161 7.62 7.41 2.47
N ASP A 162 8.70 8.02 2.95
CA ASP A 162 9.85 8.39 2.13
C ASP A 162 11.06 7.51 2.50
N GLU A 163 11.49 6.71 1.53
CA GLU A 163 12.54 5.70 1.72
C GLU A 163 13.91 6.33 2.02
N TRP A 164 14.22 7.48 1.43
CA TRP A 164 15.59 8.01 1.49
C TRP A 164 15.76 9.01 2.62
N THR A 165 14.67 9.67 3.05
CA THR A 165 14.71 10.50 4.25
C THR A 165 14.38 9.72 5.53
N ASN A 166 13.98 8.45 5.43
CA ASN A 166 13.57 7.60 6.56
C ASN A 166 12.44 8.23 7.38
N THR A 167 11.43 8.77 6.68
CA THR A 167 10.30 9.45 7.34
C THR A 167 8.96 8.84 6.94
N VAL A 168 7.98 9.03 7.83
CA VAL A 168 6.57 9.05 7.45
C VAL A 168 6.06 10.45 7.63
N VAL A 169 5.46 10.98 6.57
CA VAL A 169 4.84 12.30 6.57
C VAL A 169 3.33 12.16 6.52
N MET A 170 2.63 13.11 7.13
CA MET A 170 1.19 13.25 7.01
C MET A 170 0.88 14.55 6.29
N VAL A 171 -0.06 14.46 5.37
CA VAL A 171 -0.60 15.58 4.63
C VAL A 171 -2.11 15.66 4.86
N THR A 172 -2.59 16.78 5.42
CA THR A 172 -4.02 16.98 5.71
C THR A 172 -4.67 17.90 4.69
N ASP A 173 -6.00 17.98 4.77
CA ASP A 173 -6.84 18.91 4.00
C ASP A 173 -6.58 18.83 2.48
N LEU A 174 -6.28 17.62 2.01
CA LEU A 174 -5.91 17.34 0.63
C LEU A 174 -4.79 18.28 0.16
N CYS A 175 -3.58 18.09 0.67
CA CYS A 175 -2.36 18.78 0.21
C CYS A 175 -2.06 20.17 0.80
N ASN A 176 -2.65 20.57 1.93
CA ASN A 176 -2.44 21.92 2.49
C ASN A 176 -1.55 21.98 3.73
N HIS A 177 -1.55 20.96 4.59
CA HIS A 177 -0.67 20.93 5.77
C HIS A 177 0.20 19.70 5.75
N TYR A 178 1.43 19.86 6.20
CA TYR A 178 2.46 18.84 6.21
C TYR A 178 3.07 18.72 7.60
N ARG A 179 3.22 17.49 8.09
CA ARG A 179 4.00 17.19 9.28
C ARG A 179 4.75 15.88 9.15
N ASP A 180 5.97 15.82 9.68
CA ASP A 180 6.66 14.55 9.91
C ASP A 180 5.99 13.88 11.11
N ILE A 181 5.50 12.64 10.95
CA ILE A 181 4.89 11.85 12.04
C ILE A 181 5.91 10.93 12.67
N LEU A 182 6.77 10.34 11.83
CA LEU A 182 7.78 9.38 12.23
C LEU A 182 9.06 9.66 11.47
N THR A 183 10.18 9.37 12.11
CA THR A 183 11.53 9.62 11.61
C THR A 183 12.44 8.42 11.84
N TYR A 184 13.70 8.53 11.43
CA TYR A 184 14.72 7.52 11.75
C TYR A 184 14.89 7.30 13.26
N LEU A 185 14.60 8.29 14.11
CA LEU A 185 14.67 8.19 15.57
C LEU A 185 13.62 7.21 16.12
N ASP A 186 12.55 6.99 15.39
CA ASP A 186 11.47 6.04 15.72
C ASP A 186 11.77 4.61 15.21
N GLY A 187 12.96 4.39 14.66
CA GLY A 187 13.41 3.09 14.15
C GLY A 187 13.15 2.86 12.65
N LEU A 188 12.75 3.90 11.91
CA LEU A 188 12.59 3.81 10.47
C LEU A 188 13.95 3.71 9.75
N ASP A 189 14.03 2.79 8.80
CA ASP A 189 15.17 2.59 7.91
C ASP A 189 14.65 2.09 6.56
N LYS A 190 14.66 2.98 5.57
CA LYS A 190 14.11 2.77 4.24
C LYS A 190 12.68 2.22 4.27
N PRO A 191 11.73 2.99 4.85
CA PRO A 191 10.34 2.57 4.90
C PRO A 191 9.77 2.45 3.48
N CYS A 192 8.97 1.41 3.24
CA CYS A 192 8.42 1.12 1.91
C CYS A 192 6.93 0.81 1.88
N GLY A 193 6.40 0.09 2.86
CA GLY A 193 4.99 -0.24 2.97
C GLY A 193 4.35 0.52 4.11
N ILE A 194 3.09 0.92 3.94
CA ILE A 194 2.33 1.64 4.95
C ILE A 194 0.86 1.25 4.89
N HIS A 195 0.21 1.11 6.05
CA HIS A 195 -1.21 0.85 6.15
C HIS A 195 -1.78 1.49 7.42
N PHE A 196 -2.92 2.16 7.29
CA PHE A 196 -3.65 2.71 8.43
C PHE A 196 -4.76 1.75 8.84
N ASP A 197 -4.70 1.24 10.07
CA ASP A 197 -5.82 0.50 10.65
C ASP A 197 -6.83 1.49 11.22
N LYS A 198 -7.94 1.64 10.50
CA LYS A 198 -9.04 2.55 10.83
C LYS A 198 -9.75 2.22 12.15
N LYS A 199 -9.69 0.96 12.60
CA LYS A 199 -10.38 0.51 13.81
C LYS A 199 -9.58 0.84 15.07
N GLU A 200 -8.28 0.57 15.01
CA GLU A 200 -7.38 0.75 16.15
C GLU A 200 -6.66 2.11 16.11
N ASN A 201 -6.85 2.91 15.04
CA ASN A 201 -6.23 4.22 14.82
C ASN A 201 -4.69 4.17 14.86
N VAL A 202 -4.13 3.13 14.26
CA VAL A 202 -2.69 2.85 14.25
C VAL A 202 -2.15 2.77 12.83
N LEU A 203 -0.88 3.14 12.70
CA LEU A 203 -0.14 3.07 11.45
C LEU A 203 0.84 1.90 11.48
N LEU A 204 0.66 0.96 10.55
CA LEU A 204 1.62 -0.10 10.29
C LEU A 204 2.60 0.37 9.20
N VAL A 205 3.90 0.37 9.50
CA VAL A 205 4.96 0.76 8.56
C VAL A 205 5.98 -0.35 8.44
N SER A 206 6.44 -0.67 7.22
CA SER A 206 7.46 -1.70 6.98
C SER A 206 8.75 -1.12 6.38
N ASN A 207 9.89 -1.66 6.82
CA ASN A 207 11.22 -1.33 6.29
C ASN A 207 11.62 -2.32 5.19
N ALA A 208 12.19 -1.82 4.09
CA ALA A 208 12.43 -2.62 2.88
C ALA A 208 13.47 -3.74 3.03
N TYR A 209 14.43 -3.59 3.95
CA TYR A 209 15.61 -4.48 4.02
C TYR A 209 15.79 -5.22 5.33
N LEU A 210 15.15 -4.74 6.41
CA LEU A 210 15.29 -5.36 7.73
C LEU A 210 14.27 -6.47 8.00
N GLY A 211 13.28 -6.66 7.12
CA GLY A 211 12.17 -7.59 7.34
C GLY A 211 11.34 -7.23 8.58
N LYS A 212 11.37 -5.95 8.99
CA LYS A 212 10.69 -5.43 10.17
C LYS A 212 9.50 -4.58 9.77
N ALA A 213 8.42 -4.73 10.51
CA ALA A 213 7.28 -3.82 10.49
C ALA A 213 7.02 -3.31 11.90
N PHE A 214 6.50 -2.09 11.99
CA PHE A 214 6.29 -1.33 13.22
C PHE A 214 4.85 -0.86 13.25
N LEU A 215 4.23 -0.91 14.43
CA LEU A 215 2.89 -0.39 14.68
C LEU A 215 3.02 0.89 15.52
N PHE A 216 2.53 2.01 15.01
CA PHE A 216 2.61 3.31 15.65
C PHE A 216 1.21 3.82 15.96
N ASP A 217 1.01 4.28 17.19
CA ASP A 217 -0.22 4.99 17.58
C ASP A 217 -0.17 6.41 17.04
N VAL A 218 -1.17 6.78 16.24
CA VAL A 218 -1.24 8.08 15.57
C VAL A 218 -1.72 9.19 16.53
N GLN A 219 -2.25 8.84 17.71
CA GLN A 219 -2.72 9.80 18.72
C GLN A 219 -1.63 10.33 19.67
N ARG A 220 -0.34 10.03 19.45
CA ARG A 220 0.73 10.68 20.22
C ARG A 220 0.91 12.13 19.79
N GLU A 221 0.01 13.01 20.23
CA GLU A 221 0.46 14.33 20.69
C GLU A 221 1.03 14.17 22.12
N PRO A 222 2.13 14.85 22.47
CA PRO A 222 2.68 14.84 23.82
C PRO A 222 1.71 15.41 24.86
#